data_AF-A0A0R3PCZ4-F1
#
_entry.id   AF-A0A0R3PCZ4-F1
#
_cell.length_a   1.000
_cell.length_b   1.000
_cell.length_c   1.000
_cell.angle_alpha   90.00
_cell.angle_beta   90.00
_cell.angle_gamma   90.00
#
_symmetry.space_group_name_H-M   'P 1'
#
loop_
_entity.id
_entity.type
_entity.pdbx_description
1 polymer ?
#
loop_
_entity_poly.entity_id
_entity_poly.type
_entity_poly.pdbx_seq_one_letter_code
_entity_poly.pdbx_strand_id
1 'polypeptide(L)'
;MVTICTYNARTLASEFSIEDLLMQAGRIRYRVIGLAETRKRQPFNAVYDTGEELFLGTCDSRGVGGVGVFVNTSLSMKIDSFEQLTTRIGRL
;
A
#
# COMPACT_ATOMS: atom_id res chain seq x y z
N MET A 1 13.25 -3.70 16.82
CA MET A 1 11.79 -3.94 16.86
C MET A 1 11.23 -3.67 15.46
N VAL A 2 10.40 -4.56 14.92
CA VAL A 2 9.73 -4.37 13.62
C VAL A 2 8.39 -3.69 13.89
N THR A 3 8.12 -2.56 13.23
CA THR A 3 6.84 -1.86 13.35
C THR A 3 6.01 -2.12 12.10
N ILE A 4 4.83 -2.72 12.30
CA ILE A 4 3.85 -2.97 11.25
C ILE A 4 2.60 -2.15 11.57
N CYS A 5 2.12 -1.41 10.59
CA CYS A 5 0.93 -0.56 10.71
C CYS A 5 -0.14 -1.03 9.72
N THR A 6 -1.40 -0.70 10.01
CA THR A 6 -2.50 -0.80 9.04
C THR A 6 -3.10 0.57 8.81
N TYR A 7 -3.39 0.91 7.56
CA TYR A 7 -3.98 2.19 7.21
C TYR A 7 -5.12 1.99 6.20
N ASN A 8 -6.30 2.53 6.53
CA ASN A 8 -7.39 2.60 5.59
C ASN A 8 -7.21 3.86 4.75
N ALA A 9 -6.81 3.68 3.48
CA ALA A 9 -6.44 4.79 2.63
C ALA A 9 -7.66 5.56 2.08
N ARG A 10 -8.85 4.94 2.12
CA ARG A 10 -10.10 5.41 1.49
C ARG A 10 -10.04 5.53 -0.04
N THR A 11 -8.94 6.02 -0.61
CA THR A 11 -8.62 6.05 -2.04
C THR A 11 -7.12 6.33 -2.24
N LEU A 12 -6.48 5.55 -3.11
CA LEU A 12 -5.13 5.78 -3.67
C LEU A 12 -5.18 5.80 -5.21
N ALA A 13 -6.32 6.24 -5.76
CA ALA A 13 -6.55 6.23 -7.20
C ALA A 13 -5.63 7.21 -7.95
N SER A 14 -5.30 8.35 -7.35
CA SER A 14 -4.50 9.43 -7.95
C SER A 14 -3.07 9.49 -7.38
N GLU A 15 -2.16 10.07 -8.14
CA GLU A 15 -0.78 10.35 -7.70
C GLU A 15 -0.77 11.23 -6.45
N PHE A 16 -1.59 12.29 -6.41
CA PHE A 16 -1.72 13.15 -5.23
C PHE A 16 -2.08 12.39 -3.95
N SER A 17 -3.02 11.42 -4.03
CA SER A 17 -3.39 10.61 -2.86
C SER A 17 -2.27 9.67 -2.40
N ILE A 18 -1.41 9.25 -3.32
CA ILE A 18 -0.23 8.44 -3.01
C ILE A 18 0.86 9.31 -2.40
N GLU A 19 1.12 10.51 -2.94
CA GLU A 19 2.07 11.47 -2.36
C GLU A 19 1.71 11.85 -0.93
N ASP A 20 0.43 12.10 -0.65
CA ASP A 20 -0.05 12.38 0.71
C ASP A 20 0.24 11.19 1.66
N LEU A 21 0.03 9.95 1.21
CA LEU A 21 0.42 8.76 1.98
C LEU A 21 1.93 8.74 2.28
N LEU A 22 2.79 9.04 1.30
CA LEU A 22 4.24 9.09 1.49
C LEU A 22 4.63 10.17 2.51
N MET A 23 4.04 11.36 2.39
CA MET A 23 4.29 12.47 3.31
C MET A 23 3.86 12.15 4.74
N GLN A 24 2.71 11.47 4.92
CA GLN A 24 2.23 11.07 6.24
C GLN A 24 3.06 9.91 6.82
N ALA A 25 3.37 8.90 6.01
CA ALA A 25 4.16 7.75 6.43
C ALA A 25 5.57 8.17 6.84
N GLY A 26 6.19 9.13 6.15
CA GLY A 26 7.49 9.70 6.50
C GLY A 26 7.57 10.34 7.89
N ARG A 27 6.44 10.58 8.56
CA ARG A 27 6.38 11.15 9.92
C ARG A 27 6.32 10.10 11.02
N ILE A 28 6.15 8.82 10.69
CA ILE A 28 6.05 7.74 11.67
C ILE A 28 7.19 6.72 11.48
N ARG A 29 7.50 5.98 12.53
CA ARG A 29 8.43 4.84 12.43
C ARG A 29 7.64 3.61 11.99
N TYR A 30 7.86 3.16 10.77
CA TYR A 30 7.26 1.95 10.22
C TYR A 30 8.33 1.12 9.50
N ARG A 31 8.09 -0.19 9.37
CA ARG A 31 8.80 -1.02 8.39
C ARG A 31 7.87 -1.50 7.28
N VAL A 32 6.60 -1.76 7.63
CA VAL A 32 5.55 -2.17 6.68
C VAL A 32 4.25 -1.47 7.08
N ILE A 33 3.50 -0.99 6.10
CA ILE A 33 2.13 -0.51 6.25
C ILE A 33 1.22 -1.35 5.35
N GLY A 34 0.29 -2.09 5.93
CA GLY A 34 -0.80 -2.72 5.21
C GLY A 34 -1.88 -1.71 4.87
N LEU A 35 -2.24 -1.62 3.60
CA LEU A 35 -3.22 -0.66 3.08
C LEU A 35 -4.53 -1.37 2.76
N ALA A 36 -5.64 -0.77 3.17
CA ALA A 36 -6.99 -1.20 2.82
C ALA A 36 -7.76 -0.07 2.15
N GLU A 37 -8.78 -0.42 1.35
CA GLU A 37 -9.62 0.53 0.60
C GLU A 37 -8.78 1.43 -0.32
N THR A 38 -7.79 0.86 -1.03
CA THR A 38 -6.94 1.61 -1.97
C THR A 38 -7.72 2.05 -3.21
N ARG A 39 -8.82 1.36 -3.56
CA ARG A 39 -9.69 1.65 -4.71
C ARG A 39 -8.96 1.79 -6.04
N LYS A 40 -7.76 1.22 -6.18
CA LYS A 40 -6.99 1.24 -7.42
C LYS A 40 -7.61 0.26 -8.42
N ARG A 41 -7.96 0.71 -9.62
CA ARG A 41 -8.61 -0.15 -10.64
C ARG A 41 -7.64 -1.10 -11.33
N GLN A 42 -6.38 -0.72 -11.40
CA GLN A 42 -5.30 -1.50 -12.00
C GLN A 42 -4.21 -1.69 -10.95
N PRO A 43 -3.48 -2.81 -10.97
CA PRO A 43 -2.37 -2.98 -10.04
C PRO A 43 -1.35 -1.87 -10.28
N PHE A 44 -0.75 -1.36 -9.20
CA PHE A 44 0.23 -0.29 -9.27
C PHE A 44 1.39 -0.61 -8.35
N ASN A 45 2.60 -0.65 -8.91
CA ASN A 45 3.82 -0.92 -8.19
C ASN A 45 4.82 0.20 -8.47
N ALA A 46 5.46 0.71 -7.43
CA ALA A 46 6.50 1.73 -7.56
C ALA A 46 7.57 1.52 -6.49
N VAL A 47 8.82 1.73 -6.89
CA VAL A 47 9.95 1.93 -5.99
C VAL A 47 10.28 3.42 -6.07
N TYR A 48 10.30 4.11 -4.94
CA TYR A 48 10.62 5.53 -4.89
C TYR A 48 12.13 5.75 -4.76
N ASP A 49 12.60 6.97 -5.05
CA ASP A 49 14.04 7.33 -4.95
C ASP A 49 14.60 7.13 -3.54
N THR A 50 13.74 7.20 -2.53
CA THR A 50 14.07 6.95 -1.13
C THR A 50 14.24 5.44 -0.82
N GLY A 51 13.83 4.58 -1.74
CA GLY A 51 13.97 3.12 -1.71
C GLY A 51 12.78 2.38 -1.07
N GLU A 52 11.76 3.10 -0.59
CA GLU A 52 10.50 2.47 -0.21
C GLU A 52 9.70 1.99 -1.43
N GLU A 53 9.02 0.86 -1.22
CA GLU A 53 8.25 0.16 -2.23
C GLU A 53 6.77 0.20 -1.90
N LEU A 54 5.96 0.56 -2.89
CA LEU A 54 4.51 0.57 -2.81
C LEU A 54 3.95 -0.44 -3.80
N PHE A 55 3.15 -1.38 -3.29
CA PHE A 55 2.30 -2.27 -4.08
C PHE A 55 0.84 -1.94 -3.78
N LEU A 56 0.05 -1.68 -4.82
CA LEU A 56 -1.40 -1.52 -4.75
C LEU A 56 -2.05 -2.58 -5.63
N GLY A 57 -2.82 -3.44 -4.98
CA GLY A 57 -3.71 -4.37 -5.63
C GLY A 57 -4.96 -3.69 -6.21
N THR A 58 -5.70 -4.44 -7.03
CA THR A 58 -6.94 -4.00 -7.65
C THR A 58 -8.13 -4.06 -6.69
N CYS A 59 -9.05 -3.13 -6.83
CA CYS A 59 -10.39 -3.20 -6.25
C CYS A 59 -11.30 -4.13 -7.08
N ASP A 60 -12.47 -4.45 -6.54
CA ASP A 60 -13.48 -5.23 -7.28
C ASP A 60 -14.08 -4.44 -8.45
N SER A 61 -14.92 -5.08 -9.26
CA SER A 61 -15.57 -4.45 -10.43
C SER A 61 -16.44 -3.24 -10.09
N ARG A 62 -16.83 -3.06 -8.82
CA ARG A 62 -17.61 -1.91 -8.34
C ARG A 62 -16.72 -0.78 -7.82
N GLY A 63 -15.40 -0.96 -7.84
CA GLY A 63 -14.46 0.00 -7.26
C GLY A 63 -14.32 -0.11 -5.74
N VAL A 64 -14.82 -1.19 -5.12
CA VAL A 64 -14.82 -1.38 -3.66
C VAL A 64 -13.62 -2.22 -3.23
N GLY A 65 -13.02 -1.87 -2.09
CA GLY A 65 -11.85 -2.56 -1.58
C GLY A 65 -10.56 -2.08 -2.25
N GLY A 66 -9.73 -3.05 -2.63
CA GLY A 66 -8.33 -2.83 -2.95
C GLY A 66 -7.49 -2.92 -1.69
N VAL A 67 -6.43 -3.71 -1.78
CA VAL A 67 -5.43 -3.88 -0.72
C VAL A 67 -4.09 -3.44 -1.26
N GLY A 68 -3.18 -3.09 -0.39
CA GLY A 68 -1.82 -2.75 -0.78
C GLY A 68 -0.86 -2.89 0.38
N VAL A 69 0.41 -2.68 0.09
CA VAL A 69 1.45 -2.68 1.10
C VAL A 69 2.48 -1.63 0.74
N PHE A 70 2.93 -0.90 1.75
CA PHE A 70 3.98 0.09 1.65
C PHE A 70 5.14 -0.31 2.57
N VAL A 71 6.31 -0.52 1.99
CA VAL A 71 7.47 -1.14 2.66
C VAL A 71 8.62 -0.16 2.68
N ASN A 72 9.20 0.05 3.86
CA ASN A 72 10.37 0.89 4.01
C ASN A 72 11.62 0.23 3.38
N THR A 73 12.55 1.06 2.89
CA THR A 73 13.82 0.68 2.26
C THR A 73 14.60 -0.40 3.03
N SER A 74 14.58 -0.36 4.37
CA SER A 74 15.29 -1.35 5.20
C SER A 74 14.76 -2.79 5.08
N LEU A 75 13.54 -2.98 4.54
CA LEU A 75 12.93 -4.28 4.28
C LEU A 75 12.72 -4.59 2.81
N SER A 76 12.69 -3.59 1.92
CA SER A 76 12.35 -3.81 0.51
C SER A 76 13.24 -4.88 -0.14
N MET A 77 14.55 -4.82 0.07
CA MET A 77 15.52 -5.82 -0.44
C MET A 77 15.35 -7.25 0.12
N LYS A 78 14.46 -7.45 1.11
CA LYS A 78 14.18 -8.76 1.72
C LYS A 78 12.85 -9.37 1.27
N ILE A 79 12.16 -8.72 0.33
CA ILE A 79 10.87 -9.17 -0.18
C ILE A 79 11.08 -9.69 -1.60
N ASP A 80 10.66 -10.94 -1.83
CA ASP A 80 10.77 -11.58 -3.13
C ASP A 80 9.59 -11.20 -4.05
N SER A 81 8.37 -11.13 -3.52
CA SER A 81 7.17 -10.82 -4.29
C SER A 81 6.04 -10.22 -3.46
N PHE A 82 5.11 -9.56 -4.15
CA PHE A 82 3.83 -9.12 -3.60
C PHE A 82 2.69 -9.77 -4.36
N GLU A 83 1.79 -10.44 -3.63
CA GLU A 83 0.64 -11.11 -4.21
C GLU A 83 -0.65 -10.66 -3.53
N GLN A 84 -1.63 -10.28 -4.35
CA GLN A 84 -2.95 -9.99 -3.88
C GLN A 84 -3.82 -11.25 -3.98
N LEU A 85 -4.08 -11.89 -2.84
CA LEU A 85 -4.93 -13.08 -2.79
C LEU A 85 -6.44 -12.75 -2.88
N THR A 86 -6.84 -11.57 -2.41
CA THR A 86 -8.24 -11.12 -2.42
C THR A 86 -8.33 -9.61 -2.61
N THR A 87 -9.48 -9.11 -3.06
CA THR A 87 -9.72 -7.67 -3.20
C THR A 87 -9.98 -6.96 -1.88
N ARG A 88 -10.20 -7.68 -0.77
CA ARG A 88 -10.58 -7.11 0.55
C ARG A 88 -10.11 -7.99 1.71
N ILE A 89 -9.71 -7.33 2.81
CA ILE A 89 -9.26 -7.99 4.07
C ILE A 89 -10.46 -8.41 4.95
N GLY A 90 -11.68 -7.97 4.63
CA GLY A 90 -12.90 -8.32 5.35
C GLY A 90 -14.10 -8.54 4.43
N ARG A 91 -15.17 -9.06 5.02
CA ARG A 91 -16.46 -9.25 4.36
C ARG A 91 -17.35 -8.02 4.62
N LEU A 92 -18.10 -7.58 3.61
CA LEU A 92 -19.24 -6.67 3.84
C LEU A 92 -20.39 -7.48 4.45
#